data_AF-A0A957GIB5-F1
#
_entry.id   AF-A0A957GIB5-F1
#
_cell.length_a   1.000
_cell.length_b   1.000
_cell.length_c   1.000
_cell.angle_alpha   90.00
_cell.angle_beta   90.00
_cell.angle_gamma   90.00
#
_symmetry.space_group_name_H-M   'P 1'
#
loop_
_entity.id
_entity.type
_entity.pdbx_description
1 polymer ?
#
loop_
_entity_poly.entity_id
_entity_poly.type
_entity_poly.pdbx_seq_one_letter_code
_entity_poly.pdbx_strand_id
1 'polypeptide(L)' 'VQSGDTLAGIAAQFGVTVEALAEANNIENVDLIDVGQTLIIPR' A
#
# COMPACT_ATOMS: atom_id res chain seq x y z
N VAL A 1 -6.51 -2.93 -4.28
CA VAL A 1 -6.99 -2.71 -2.88
C VAL A 1 -8.45 -3.12 -2.80
N GLN A 2 -8.86 -3.86 -1.77
CA GLN A 2 -10.25 -4.21 -1.46
C GLN A 2 -10.72 -3.50 -0.18
N SER A 3 -12.03 -3.39 0.04
CA SER A 3 -12.57 -2.80 1.27
C SER A 3 -12.08 -3.57 2.49
N GLY A 4 -11.40 -2.89 3.41
CA GLY A 4 -10.80 -3.47 4.61
C GLY A 4 -9.32 -3.80 4.48
N ASP A 5 -8.74 -3.71 3.27
CA ASP A 5 -7.29 -3.73 3.12
C ASP A 5 -6.69 -2.44 3.67
N THR A 6 -5.53 -2.57 4.33
CA THR A 6 -4.70 -1.44 4.73
C THR A 6 -3.37 -1.52 4.01
N LEU A 7 -2.68 -0.38 3.84
CA LEU A 7 -1.35 -0.37 3.23
C LEU A 7 -0.38 -1.26 4.02
N ALA A 8 -0.53 -1.29 5.35
CA ALA A 8 0.20 -2.17 6.25
C ALA A 8 -0.06 -3.66 6.00
N GLY A 9 -1.32 -4.07 5.84
CA GLY A 9 -1.67 -5.46 5.54
C GLY A 9 -1.13 -5.92 4.19
N ILE A 10 -1.23 -5.05 3.18
CA ILE A 10 -0.68 -5.30 1.84
C ILE A 10 0.84 -5.39 1.91
N ALA A 11 1.51 -4.42 2.53
CA ALA A 11 2.96 -4.42 2.68
C ALA A 11 3.47 -5.69 3.37
N ALA A 12 2.83 -6.10 4.46
CA ALA A 12 3.15 -7.35 5.16
C ALA A 12 2.92 -8.60 4.29
N GLN A 13 1.86 -8.62 3.48
CA GLN A 13 1.56 -9.74 2.57
C GLN A 13 2.63 -9.90 1.48
N PHE A 14 3.19 -8.78 0.99
CA PHE A 14 4.23 -8.77 -0.04
C PHE A 14 5.66 -8.74 0.53
N GLY A 15 5.81 -8.68 1.85
CA GLY A 15 7.12 -8.62 2.51
C GLY A 15 7.87 -7.31 2.28
N VAL A 16 7.16 -6.23 1.95
CA VAL A 16 7.72 -4.88 1.78
C VAL A 16 7.37 -4.01 2.99
N THR A 17 8.05 -2.88 3.15
CA THR A 17 7.68 -1.91 4.18
C THR A 17 6.57 -1.00 3.69
N VAL A 18 5.79 -0.46 4.63
CA VAL A 18 4.70 0.48 4.33
C VAL A 18 5.26 1.74 3.68
N GLU A 19 6.41 2.20 4.16
CA GLU A 19 7.11 3.37 3.68
C GLU A 19 7.59 3.19 2.24
N ALA A 20 8.21 2.05 1.92
CA ALA A 20 8.66 1.76 0.55
C ALA A 20 7.48 1.64 -0.41
N LEU A 21 6.39 1.00 0.06
CA LEU A 21 5.16 0.88 -0.72
C LEU A 21 4.50 2.24 -0.95
N ALA A 22 4.47 3.10 0.06
CA ALA A 22 3.94 4.45 -0.03
C ALA A 22 4.77 5.32 -0.97
N GLU A 23 6.09 5.29 -0.84
CA GLU A 23 7.03 6.02 -1.69
C GLU A 23 6.92 5.57 -3.16
N ALA A 24 6.88 4.27 -3.42
CA ALA A 24 6.72 3.70 -4.76
C ALA A 24 5.40 4.11 -5.43
N ASN A 25 4.37 4.43 -4.64
CA ASN A 25 3.04 4.81 -5.13
C ASN A 25 2.71 6.30 -4.94
N ASN A 26 3.66 7.12 -4.46
CA ASN A 26 3.45 8.52 -4.10
C ASN A 26 2.24 8.72 -3.17
N ILE A 27 2.07 7.82 -2.20
CA ILE A 27 1.00 7.88 -1.21
C ILE A 27 1.50 8.69 -0.03
N GLU A 28 1.01 9.91 0.12
CA GLU A 28 1.32 10.75 1.28
C GLU A 28 0.59 10.30 2.55
N ASN A 29 -0.62 9.77 2.38
CA ASN A 29 -1.44 9.30 3.50
C ASN A 29 -1.72 7.81 3.38
N VAL A 30 -0.96 7.02 4.13
CA VAL A 30 -1.02 5.56 4.14
C VAL A 30 -2.33 5.00 4.73
N ASP A 31 -3.07 5.82 5.47
CA ASP A 31 -4.39 5.50 6.03
C ASP A 31 -5.54 5.81 5.06
N LEU A 32 -5.25 6.59 4.00
CA LEU A 32 -6.20 6.96 2.95
C LEU A 32 -5.78 6.30 1.63
N ILE A 33 -6.17 5.03 1.49
CA ILE A 33 -6.09 4.31 0.23
C ILE A 33 -7.47 3.98 -0.31
N ASP A 34 -7.64 4.19 -1.61
CA ASP A 34 -8.92 3.97 -2.26
C ASP A 34 -9.10 2.50 -2.62
N VAL A 35 -10.30 1.99 -2.37
CA VAL A 35 -10.69 0.67 -2.82
C VAL A 35 -10.65 0.64 -4.36
N GLY A 36 -9.99 -0.37 -4.93
CA GLY A 36 -9.73 -0.47 -6.36
C GLY A 36 -8.43 0.18 -6.82
N GLN A 37 -7.69 0.87 -5.94
CA GLN A 37 -6.38 1.42 -6.28
C GLN A 37 -5.40 0.30 -6.66
N THR A 38 -4.64 0.55 -7.72
CA THR A 38 -3.52 -0.31 -8.15
C THR A 38 -2.26 0.18 -7.43
N LEU A 39 -1.61 -0.73 -6.71
CA LEU A 39 -0.36 -0.43 -5.99
C LEU A 39 0.80 -1.13 -6.69
N ILE A 40 1.87 -0.37 -6.94
CA ILE A 40 3.17 -0.85 -7.39
C ILE A 40 3.90 -1.40 -6.18
N ILE A 41 4.25 -2.69 -6.21
CA ILE A 41 5.02 -3.32 -5.14
C ILE A 41 6.52 -3.16 -5.46
N PRO A 42 7.31 -2.43 -4.64
CA PRO A 42 8.76 -2.34 -4.82
C PRO A 42 9.43 -3.69 -4.51
N ARG A 43 10.54 -4.02 -5.18
CA ARG A 43 11.33 -5.24 -4.94
C ARG A 43 12.57 -4.97 -4.08
#